data_AF-A0A7W0VTF9-F1
#
_entry.id   AF-A0A7W0VTF9-F1
#
_cell.length_a   1.000
_cell.length_b   1.000
_cell.length_c   1.000
_cell.angle_alpha   90.00
_cell.angle_beta   90.00
_cell.angle_gamma   90.00
#
_symmetry.space_group_name_H-M   'P 1'
#
loop_
_entity.id
_entity.type
_entity.pdbx_description
1 polymer ?
#
loop_
_entity_poly.entity_id
_entity_poly.type
_entity_poly.pdbx_seq_one_letter_code
_entity_poly.pdbx_strand_id
1 'polypeptide(L)'
;MSGKVRLSASVDADLLAAAERAVATGAAPNVSAWVTDALRMKVESDRKLAALGRFIAEYEAEHGVITDEEMEDARREARRRSVPVRGTRAGEGRRKYGR
;
A
#
# COMPACT_ATOMS: atom_id res chain seq x y z
N MET A 1 11.53 29.11 2.64
CA MET A 1 10.06 29.13 2.79
C MET A 1 9.45 28.63 1.49
N SER A 2 9.04 27.37 1.41
CA SER A 2 8.31 26.89 0.23
C SER A 2 6.81 26.93 0.55
N GLY A 3 6.10 27.89 -0.03
CA GLY A 3 4.67 28.05 0.16
C GLY A 3 3.88 26.95 -0.56
N LYS A 4 2.63 26.74 -0.13
CA LYS A 4 1.69 25.87 -0.88
C LYS A 4 1.40 26.52 -2.23
N VAL A 5 1.51 25.73 -3.31
CA VAL A 5 1.19 26.17 -4.68
C VAL A 5 -0.26 25.79 -4.99
N ARG A 6 -1.00 26.69 -5.66
CA ARG A 6 -2.37 26.38 -6.12
C ARG A 6 -2.32 25.55 -7.40
N LEU A 7 -3.04 24.44 -7.39
CA LEU A 7 -3.20 23.54 -8.52
C LEU A 7 -4.68 23.51 -8.91
N SER A 8 -4.98 23.67 -10.21
CA SER A 8 -6.30 23.40 -10.77
C SER A 8 -6.20 22.14 -11.62
N ALA A 9 -7.05 21.15 -11.33
CA ALA A 9 -7.08 19.88 -12.02
C ALA A 9 -8.51 19.36 -12.06
N SER A 10 -8.88 18.68 -13.15
CA SER A 10 -10.11 17.90 -13.23
C SER A 10 -9.89 16.57 -12.50
N VAL A 11 -10.88 16.16 -11.71
CA VAL A 11 -10.89 14.89 -11.00
C VAL A 11 -12.20 14.17 -11.28
N ASP A 12 -12.16 12.84 -11.21
CA ASP A 12 -13.36 12.04 -11.33
C ASP A 12 -14.32 12.31 -10.17
N ALA A 13 -15.62 12.22 -10.44
CA ALA A 13 -16.65 12.58 -9.48
C ALA A 13 -16.64 11.69 -8.23
N ASP A 14 -16.27 10.42 -8.38
CA ASP A 14 -16.13 9.45 -7.30
C ASP A 14 -14.98 9.79 -6.34
N LEU A 15 -13.86 10.27 -6.88
CA LEU A 15 -12.71 10.75 -6.10
C LEU A 15 -13.05 12.01 -5.30
N LEU A 16 -13.78 12.96 -5.92
CA LEU A 16 -14.25 14.14 -5.20
C LEU A 16 -15.19 13.73 -4.04
N ALA A 17 -16.14 12.83 -4.31
CA ALA A 17 -17.04 12.32 -3.28
C ALA A 17 -16.29 11.57 -2.17
N ALA A 18 -15.21 10.86 -2.48
CA ALA A 18 -14.36 10.21 -1.49
C ALA A 18 -13.64 11.23 -0.59
N ALA A 19 -13.12 12.30 -1.19
CA ALA A 19 -12.48 13.38 -0.44
C ALA A 19 -13.46 14.10 0.50
N GLU A 20 -14.66 14.40 0.02
CA GLU A 20 -15.73 15.01 0.82
C GLU A 20 -16.14 14.12 2.00
N ARG A 21 -16.29 12.81 1.77
CA ARG A 21 -16.54 11.85 2.86
C ARG A 21 -15.43 11.85 3.88
N ALA A 22 -14.16 11.83 3.45
CA ALA A 22 -13.01 11.85 4.36
C ALA A 22 -12.99 13.11 5.24
N VAL A 23 -13.39 14.25 4.70
CA VAL A 23 -13.54 15.49 5.48
C VAL A 23 -14.74 15.41 6.43
N ALA A 24 -15.88 14.91 5.96
CA ALA A 24 -17.09 14.77 6.78
C ALA A 24 -16.89 13.80 7.96
N THR A 25 -16.09 12.75 7.79
CA THR A 25 -15.74 11.81 8.87
C THR A 25 -14.59 12.30 9.76
N GLY A 26 -14.04 13.49 9.50
CA GLY A 26 -12.91 14.06 10.26
C GLY A 26 -11.56 13.37 10.00
N ALA A 27 -11.46 12.53 8.97
CA ALA A 27 -10.21 11.88 8.59
C ALA A 27 -9.22 12.88 7.96
N ALA A 28 -9.72 13.99 7.40
CA ALA A 28 -8.91 15.11 6.95
C ALA A 28 -9.59 16.45 7.28
N PRO A 29 -8.82 17.52 7.56
CA PRO A 29 -9.38 18.83 7.91
C PRO A 29 -10.00 19.57 6.71
N ASN A 30 -9.60 19.23 5.48
CA ASN A 30 -10.17 19.75 4.24
C ASN A 30 -9.68 18.91 3.03
N VAL A 31 -10.30 19.11 1.87
CA VAL A 31 -9.97 18.39 0.63
C VAL A 31 -8.51 18.62 0.21
N SER A 32 -7.98 19.85 0.35
CA SER A 32 -6.58 20.12 -0.01
C SER A 32 -5.58 19.36 0.87
N ALA A 33 -5.87 19.18 2.15
CA ALA A 33 -5.07 18.36 3.05
C ALA A 33 -5.13 16.88 2.65
N TRP A 34 -6.34 16.36 2.39
CA TRP A 34 -6.54 15.00 1.92
C TRP A 34 -5.77 14.70 0.61
N VAL A 35 -5.86 15.60 -0.37
CA VAL A 35 -5.11 15.49 -1.64
C VAL A 35 -3.60 15.57 -1.40
N THR A 36 -3.16 16.46 -0.51
CA THR A 36 -1.72 16.58 -0.18
C THR A 36 -1.19 15.27 0.42
N ASP A 37 -1.94 14.65 1.32
CA ASP A 37 -1.55 13.40 1.95
C ASP A 37 -1.52 12.25 0.94
N ALA A 38 -2.53 12.16 0.07
CA ALA A 38 -2.56 11.17 -1.02
C ALA A 38 -1.35 11.33 -1.97
N LEU A 39 -1.00 12.56 -2.35
CA LEU A 39 0.17 12.84 -3.19
C LEU A 39 1.47 12.47 -2.49
N ARG A 40 1.60 12.73 -1.19
CA ARG A 40 2.78 12.29 -0.40
C ARG A 40 2.92 10.78 -0.39
N MET A 41 1.82 10.06 -0.12
CA MET A 41 1.81 8.60 -0.13
C MET A 41 2.21 8.03 -1.49
N LYS A 42 1.75 8.64 -2.58
CA LYS A 42 2.12 8.24 -3.94
C LYS A 42 3.61 8.46 -4.22
N VAL A 43 4.13 9.65 -3.90
CA VAL A 43 5.55 9.98 -4.08
C VAL A 43 6.46 9.04 -3.27
N GLU A 44 6.09 8.73 -2.03
CA GLU A 44 6.86 7.78 -1.21
C GLU A 44 6.85 6.38 -1.77
N SER A 45 5.68 5.90 -2.22
CA SER A 45 5.54 4.60 -2.87
C SER A 45 6.40 4.52 -4.14
N ASP A 46 6.33 5.55 -4.98
CA ASP A 46 7.08 5.60 -6.24
C ASP A 46 8.59 5.66 -5.99
N ARG A 47 9.04 6.41 -4.97
CA ARG A 47 10.46 6.44 -4.56
C ARG A 47 10.95 5.07 -4.08
N LYS A 48 10.14 4.38 -3.28
CA LYS A 48 10.47 3.03 -2.78
C LYS A 48 10.56 2.03 -3.93
N LEU A 49 9.60 2.05 -4.85
CA LEU A 49 9.60 1.17 -6.03
C LEU A 49 10.78 1.47 -6.96
N ALA A 50 11.12 2.74 -7.19
CA ALA A 50 12.28 3.12 -7.98
C ALA A 50 13.60 2.71 -7.31
N ALA A 51 13.69 2.79 -5.98
CA ALA A 51 14.85 2.30 -5.24
C ALA A 51 14.99 0.78 -5.34
N LEU A 52 13.89 0.04 -5.23
CA LEU A 52 13.89 -1.42 -5.40
C LEU A 52 14.28 -1.81 -6.83
N GLY A 53 13.74 -1.12 -7.84
CA GLY A 53 14.10 -1.36 -9.24
C GLY A 53 15.58 -1.14 -9.52
N ARG A 54 16.19 -0.08 -8.96
CA ARG A 54 17.64 0.15 -9.06
C ARG A 54 18.44 -0.96 -8.39
N PHE A 55 18.05 -1.37 -7.19
CA PHE A 55 18.70 -2.46 -6.48
C PHE A 55 18.66 -3.77 -7.27
N ILE A 56 17.51 -4.13 -7.85
CA ILE A 56 17.38 -5.32 -8.69
C ILE A 56 18.28 -5.21 -9.93
N ALA A 57 18.28 -4.06 -10.61
CA ALA A 57 19.12 -3.86 -11.78
C ALA A 57 20.63 -3.97 -11.48
N GLU A 58 21.07 -3.45 -10.32
CA GLU A 58 22.46 -3.61 -9.85
C GLU A 58 22.80 -5.08 -9.58
N TYR A 59 21.89 -5.81 -8.92
CA TYR A 59 22.05 -7.25 -8.67
C TYR A 59 22.10 -8.06 -9.96
N GLU A 60 21.21 -7.80 -10.92
CA GLU A 60 21.18 -8.49 -12.21
C GLU A 60 22.41 -8.18 -13.07
N ALA A 61 22.98 -6.98 -12.95
CA ALA A 61 24.23 -6.65 -13.63
C ALA A 61 25.42 -7.45 -13.06
N GLU A 62 25.43 -7.74 -11.77
CA GLU A 62 26.49 -8.52 -11.11
C GLU A 62 26.30 -10.03 -11.29
N HIS A 63 25.07 -10.52 -11.25
CA HIS A 63 24.75 -11.96 -11.16
C HIS A 63 24.04 -12.56 -12.38
N GLY A 64 23.59 -11.72 -13.33
CA GLY A 64 22.72 -12.14 -14.43
C GLY A 64 21.24 -11.88 -14.13
N VAL A 65 20.43 -11.83 -15.20
CA VAL A 65 18.99 -11.56 -15.12
C VAL A 65 18.28 -12.67 -14.35
N ILE A 66 17.42 -12.30 -13.41
CA ILE A 66 16.59 -13.26 -12.68
C ILE A 66 15.50 -13.76 -13.65
N THR A 67 15.51 -15.04 -13.96
CA THR A 67 14.51 -15.62 -14.87
C THR A 67 13.20 -15.96 -14.14
N ASP A 68 12.10 -16.04 -14.90
CA ASP A 68 10.80 -16.46 -14.36
C ASP A 68 10.85 -17.87 -13.76
N GLU A 69 11.65 -18.77 -14.34
CA GLU A 69 11.81 -20.14 -13.86
C GLU A 69 12.52 -20.18 -12.50
N GLU A 70 13.61 -19.43 -12.35
CA GLU A 70 14.32 -19.29 -11.07
C GLU A 70 13.44 -18.67 -9.98
N MET A 71 12.60 -17.70 -10.36
CA MET A 71 11.66 -17.08 -9.43
C MET A 71 10.54 -18.05 -8.99
N GLU A 72 10.05 -18.91 -9.88
CA GLU A 72 9.12 -19.99 -9.52
C GLU A 72 9.76 -21.04 -8.61
N ASP A 73 11.01 -21.41 -8.86
CA ASP A 73 11.78 -22.30 -7.98
C ASP A 73 11.96 -21.71 -6.59
N ALA A 74 12.34 -20.43 -6.51
CA ALA A 74 12.45 -19.71 -5.24
C ALA A 74 11.11 -19.66 -4.50
N ARG A 75 9.98 -19.44 -5.20
CA ARG A 75 8.63 -19.46 -4.62
C ARG A 75 8.28 -20.84 -4.06
N ARG A 76 8.59 -21.91 -4.80
CA ARG A 76 8.37 -23.30 -4.34
C ARG A 76 9.16 -23.58 -3.07
N GLU A 77 10.44 -23.20 -3.05
CA GLU A 77 11.30 -23.43 -1.90
C GLU A 77 10.88 -22.60 -0.67
N ALA A 78 10.51 -21.34 -0.86
CA ALA A 78 9.99 -20.49 0.21
C ALA A 78 8.71 -21.07 0.84
N ARG A 79 7.80 -21.62 0.02
CA ARG A 79 6.61 -22.32 0.51
C ARG A 79 6.97 -23.58 1.31
N ARG A 80 7.93 -24.39 0.84
CA ARG A 80 8.41 -25.58 1.54
C ARG A 80 8.98 -25.27 2.92
N ARG A 81 9.67 -24.13 3.05
CA ARG A 81 10.30 -23.68 4.30
C ARG A 81 9.38 -22.85 5.19
N SER A 82 8.20 -22.46 4.71
CA SER A 82 7.27 -21.64 5.48
C SER A 82 6.65 -22.45 6.62
N VAL A 83 6.58 -21.84 7.82
CA VAL A 83 5.87 -22.41 8.96
C VAL A 83 4.40 -21.96 8.90
N PRO A 84 3.42 -22.87 8.75
CA PRO A 84 2.02 -22.48 8.66
C PRO A 84 1.52 -21.97 10.02
N VAL A 85 1.20 -20.67 10.09
CA VAL A 85 0.53 -20.08 11.25
C VAL A 85 -0.98 -20.28 11.11
N ARG A 86 -1.57 -21.13 11.96
CA ARG A 86 -3.02 -21.25 12.08
C ARG A 86 -3.54 -20.03 12.85
N GLY A 87 -4.24 -19.13 12.17
CA GLY A 87 -4.98 -18.05 12.83
C GLY A 87 -6.00 -18.64 13.79
N THR A 88 -5.85 -18.36 15.09
CA THR A 88 -6.91 -18.61 16.06
C THR A 88 -8.10 -17.75 15.67
N ARG A 89 -9.22 -18.38 15.30
CA ARG A 89 -10.50 -17.67 15.17
C ARG A 89 -10.84 -17.11 16.56
N ALA A 90 -10.60 -15.82 16.74
CA ALA A 90 -11.12 -15.09 17.88
C ALA A 90 -12.65 -14.98 17.72
N GLY A 91 -13.38 -15.63 18.61
CA GLY A 91 -14.79 -15.32 18.88
C GLY A 91 -15.81 -16.28 18.32
N GLU A 92 -16.04 -17.42 18.98
CA GLU A 92 -17.31 -18.12 18.86
C GLU A 92 -17.70 -18.69 20.25
N GLY A 93 -18.81 -18.20 20.82
CA GLY A 93 -19.53 -18.93 21.87
C GLY A 93 -19.58 -18.38 23.30
N ARG A 94 -19.72 -17.06 23.54
CA ARG A 94 -20.35 -16.57 24.79
C ARG A 94 -21.66 -15.86 24.48
N ARG A 95 -22.75 -16.63 24.34
CA ARG A 95 -24.11 -16.10 24.53
C ARG A 95 -24.71 -16.73 25.79
N LYS A 96 -24.77 -15.90 26.83
CA LYS A 96 -25.54 -16.10 28.06
C LYS A 96 -27.02 -16.30 27.69
N TYR A 97 -27.63 -17.38 28.14
CA TYR A 97 -29.08 -17.40 28.37
C TYR A 97 -29.35 -16.79 29.74
N GLY A 98 -30.22 -15.78 29.74
CA GLY A 98 -30.69 -15.08 30.92
C GLY A 98 -31.88 -14.22 30.52
N ARG A 99 -33.05 -14.86 30.39
CA ARG A 99 -34.32 -14.39 30.97
C ARG A 99 -35.34 -15.52 30.85
#